data_AF-A0A3Q9RMH4-F1
#
_entry.id   AF-A0A3Q9RMH4-F1
#
_cell.length_a   1.000
_cell.length_b   1.000
_cell.length_c   1.000
_cell.angle_alpha   90.00
_cell.angle_beta   90.00
_cell.angle_gamma   90.00
#
_symmetry.space_group_name_H-M   'P 1'
#
loop_
_entity.id
_entity.type
_entity.pdbx_description
1 polymer ?
#
loop_
_entity_poly.entity_id
_entity_poly.type
_entity_poly.pdbx_seq_one_letter_code
_entity_poly.pdbx_strand_id
1 'polypeptide(L)'
;MYKKAIILVMLSSILLVLVLVRTHTAAPVNNTNPKSNGSSEYTTVEYKITNINGNQYYGKGDDGTEIRFSDKNILSEDKIQVHDEVICYFEKNNLGKGLVKVEKK
;
A
#
# COMPACT_ATOMS: atom_id res chain seq x y z
N MET A 1 -12.18 33.66 39.85
CA MET A 1 -12.21 32.22 39.46
C MET A 1 -12.41 31.99 37.95
N TYR A 2 -12.87 32.97 37.17
CA TYR A 2 -13.11 32.84 35.72
C TYR A 2 -11.86 32.63 34.86
N LYS A 3 -10.71 33.21 35.21
CA LYS A 3 -9.45 33.05 34.43
C LYS A 3 -8.99 31.59 34.33
N LYS A 4 -9.19 30.80 35.39
CA LYS A 4 -8.86 29.36 35.40
C LYS A 4 -9.88 28.53 34.61
N ALA A 5 -11.16 28.93 34.62
CA ALA A 5 -12.20 28.29 33.83
C ALA A 5 -11.99 28.51 32.32
N ILE A 6 -11.52 29.69 31.90
CA ILE A 6 -11.20 29.98 30.49
C ILE A 6 -10.07 29.08 29.97
N ILE A 7 -9.05 28.84 30.78
CA ILE A 7 -7.93 27.95 30.42
C ILE A 7 -8.41 26.51 30.25
N LEU A 8 -9.30 26.04 31.14
CA LEU A 8 -9.90 24.70 31.05
C LEU A 8 -10.75 24.52 29.79
N VAL A 9 -11.55 25.53 29.42
CA VAL A 9 -12.36 25.51 28.20
C VAL A 9 -11.48 25.50 26.95
N MET A 10 -10.42 26.31 26.92
CA MET A 10 -9.45 26.31 25.82
C MET A 10 -8.78 24.93 25.65
N LEU A 11 -8.29 24.33 26.74
CA LEU A 11 -7.67 23.00 26.68
C LEU A 11 -8.64 21.92 26.20
N SER A 12 -9.88 21.96 26.68
CA SER A 12 -10.92 20.99 26.30
C SER A 12 -11.29 21.10 24.82
N SER A 13 -11.32 22.32 24.26
CA SER A 13 -11.59 22.53 22.83
C SER A 13 -10.50 21.93 21.93
N ILE A 14 -9.23 22.07 22.31
CA ILE A 14 -8.09 21.50 21.58
C ILE A 14 -8.14 19.96 21.62
N LEU A 15 -8.47 19.40 22.78
CA LEU A 15 -8.63 17.96 22.94
C LEU A 15 -9.78 17.42 22.05
N LEU A 16 -10.89 18.15 21.98
CA LEU A 16 -12.05 17.77 21.15
C LEU A 16 -11.69 17.77 19.65
N VAL A 17 -10.95 18.77 19.19
CA VAL A 17 -10.46 18.85 17.79
C VAL A 17 -9.54 17.67 17.48
N LEU A 18 -8.61 17.32 18.37
CA LEU A 18 -7.71 16.18 18.18
C LEU A 18 -8.46 14.84 18.09
N VAL A 19 -9.52 14.66 18.90
CA VAL A 19 -10.37 13.47 18.85
C VAL A 19 -11.14 13.39 17.52
N LEU A 20 -11.70 14.51 17.04
CA LEU A 20 -12.40 14.57 15.75
C LEU A 20 -11.44 14.26 14.59
N VAL A 21 -10.22 14.81 14.60
CA VAL A 21 -9.21 14.52 13.55
C VAL A 21 -8.88 13.02 13.48
N ARG A 22 -8.80 12.31 14.61
CA ARG A 22 -8.56 10.85 14.63
C ARG A 22 -9.68 10.05 13.98
N THR A 23 -10.92 10.55 13.99
CA THR A 23 -12.07 9.86 13.37
C THR A 23 -12.11 9.99 11.85
N HIS A 24 -11.38 10.97 11.27
CA HIS A 24 -11.32 11.18 9.82
C HIS A 24 -10.14 10.49 9.12
N THR A 25 -9.26 9.80 9.86
CA THR A 25 -8.12 9.07 9.28
C THR A 25 -8.29 7.55 9.23
N ALA A 26 -9.46 7.03 9.59
CA ALA A 26 -9.81 5.63 9.36
C ALA A 26 -10.73 5.55 8.14
N ALA A 27 -10.20 5.90 6.95
CA ALA A 27 -10.80 5.34 5.75
C ALA A 27 -10.68 3.82 5.88
N PRO A 28 -11.78 3.05 5.89
CA PRO A 28 -11.67 1.62 5.74
C PRO A 28 -10.99 1.43 4.38
N VAL A 29 -9.84 0.76 4.38
CA VAL A 29 -9.29 0.23 3.14
C VAL A 29 -10.36 -0.70 2.62
N ASN A 30 -11.13 -0.24 1.64
CA ASN A 30 -12.00 -1.09 0.85
C ASN A 30 -11.06 -2.04 0.13
N ASN A 31 -10.78 -3.17 0.78
CA ASN A 31 -10.20 -4.34 0.16
C ASN A 31 -11.21 -4.83 -0.86
N THR A 32 -11.26 -4.15 -2.01
CA THR A 32 -11.78 -4.73 -3.24
C THR A 32 -10.82 -5.86 -3.54
N ASN A 33 -11.14 -7.02 -2.96
CA ASN A 33 -10.38 -8.25 -3.04
C ASN A 33 -10.06 -8.49 -4.52
N PRO A 34 -8.79 -8.33 -4.98
CA PRO A 34 -8.45 -8.67 -6.35
C PRO A 34 -8.53 -10.19 -6.39
N LYS A 35 -9.67 -10.66 -6.92
CA LYS A 35 -9.96 -12.01 -7.38
C LYS A 35 -8.82 -13.00 -7.11
N SER A 36 -8.79 -13.53 -5.89
CA SER A 36 -7.89 -14.60 -5.49
C SER A 36 -8.29 -15.88 -6.24
N ASN A 37 -7.75 -16.02 -7.44
CA ASN A 37 -7.70 -17.28 -8.14
C ASN A 37 -6.29 -17.85 -7.94
N GLY A 38 -6.11 -18.62 -6.88
CA GLY A 38 -4.93 -19.48 -6.70
C GLY A 38 -4.29 -19.40 -5.31
N SER A 39 -4.62 -20.40 -4.48
CA SER A 39 -3.94 -20.79 -3.24
C SER A 39 -3.85 -19.74 -2.12
N SER A 40 -4.48 -20.06 -0.98
CA SER A 40 -4.65 -19.27 0.25
C SER A 40 -3.37 -18.87 1.02
N GLU A 41 -2.20 -18.99 0.40
CA GLU A 41 -0.89 -18.77 1.05
C GLU A 41 -0.31 -17.38 0.79
N TYR A 42 -0.73 -16.69 -0.29
CA TYR A 42 -0.11 -15.44 -0.72
C TYR A 42 -1.14 -14.31 -0.88
N THR A 43 -0.69 -13.08 -0.62
CA THR A 43 -1.42 -11.85 -0.93
C THR A 43 -0.97 -11.35 -2.30
N THR A 44 -1.87 -11.31 -3.27
CA THR A 44 -1.56 -10.84 -4.63
C THR A 44 -1.97 -9.38 -4.79
N VAL A 45 -1.06 -8.56 -5.33
CA VAL A 45 -1.33 -7.17 -5.67
C VAL A 45 -0.82 -6.87 -7.06
N GLU A 46 -1.64 -6.17 -7.84
CA GLU A 46 -1.33 -5.77 -9.20
C GLU A 46 -0.65 -4.40 -9.19
N TYR A 47 0.43 -4.27 -9.97
CA TYR A 47 1.15 -3.01 -10.15
C TYR A 47 1.42 -2.76 -11.62
N LYS A 48 1.32 -1.50 -12.05
CA LYS A 48 1.74 -1.08 -13.37
C LYS A 48 3.17 -0.57 -13.33
N ILE A 49 4.04 -1.11 -14.19
CA ILE A 49 5.44 -0.69 -14.25
C ILE A 49 5.53 0.73 -14.77
N THR A 50 6.14 1.61 -13.99
CA THR A 50 6.31 3.03 -14.33
C THR A 50 7.73 3.31 -14.80
N ASN A 51 8.72 2.58 -14.30
CA ASN A 51 10.11 2.80 -14.63
C ASN A 51 10.94 1.52 -14.47
N ILE A 52 12.00 1.40 -15.27
CA ILE A 52 12.97 0.30 -15.20
C ILE A 52 14.36 0.94 -15.25
N ASN A 53 15.19 0.65 -14.24
CA ASN A 53 16.54 1.16 -14.13
C ASN A 53 17.52 -0.01 -13.96
N GLY A 54 18.11 -0.46 -15.08
CA GLY A 54 18.96 -1.64 -15.10
C GLY A 54 18.20 -2.89 -14.65
N ASN A 55 18.57 -3.43 -13.50
CA ASN A 55 17.97 -4.63 -12.91
C ASN A 55 16.87 -4.31 -11.89
N GLN A 56 16.54 -3.02 -11.67
CA GLN A 56 15.48 -2.59 -10.76
C GLN A 56 14.25 -2.15 -11.54
N TYR A 57 13.10 -2.65 -11.08
CA TYR A 57 11.78 -2.38 -11.64
C TYR A 57 10.98 -1.59 -10.62
N TYR A 58 10.28 -0.57 -11.10
CA TYR A 58 9.44 0.30 -10.31
C TYR A 58 8.03 0.23 -10.86
N GLY A 59 7.07 -0.05 -9.97
CA GLY A 59 5.66 -0.12 -10.31
C GLY A 59 4.83 0.76 -9.39
N LYS A 60 3.64 1.12 -9.87
CA LYS A 60 2.65 1.86 -9.10
C LYS A 60 1.30 1.17 -9.25
N GLY A 61 0.64 0.91 -8.13
CA GLY A 61 -0.72 0.37 -8.09
C GLY A 61 -1.74 1.50 -8.23
N ASP A 62 -2.99 1.14 -8.51
CA ASP A 62 -4.08 2.12 -8.66
C ASP A 62 -4.33 2.92 -7.38
N ASP A 63 -4.07 2.33 -6.21
CA ASP A 63 -4.17 2.98 -4.90
C ASP A 63 -3.02 3.97 -4.62
N GLY A 64 -2.09 4.14 -5.56
CA GLY A 64 -0.92 5.00 -5.42
C GLY A 64 0.28 4.34 -4.70
N THR A 65 0.13 3.09 -4.24
CA THR A 65 1.21 2.31 -3.64
C THR A 65 2.30 2.04 -4.66
N GLU A 66 3.55 2.32 -4.30
CA GLU A 66 4.72 2.08 -5.15
C GLU A 66 5.41 0.78 -4.74
N ILE A 67 5.87 0.02 -5.74
CA ILE A 67 6.67 -1.18 -5.54
C ILE A 67 8.02 -1.03 -6.22
N ARG A 68 9.05 -1.59 -5.58
CA ARG A 68 10.36 -1.78 -6.17
C ARG A 68 10.80 -3.24 -6.02
N PHE A 69 11.17 -3.86 -7.12
CA PHE A 69 11.71 -5.22 -7.12
C PHE A 69 12.85 -5.37 -8.12
N SER A 70 13.66 -6.41 -7.92
CA SER A 70 14.76 -6.73 -8.84
C SER A 70 14.33 -7.82 -9.82
N ASP A 71 15.02 -7.91 -10.94
CA ASP A 71 14.91 -8.99 -11.93
C ASP A 71 14.88 -10.41 -11.34
N LYS A 72 15.64 -10.65 -10.27
CA LYS A 72 15.69 -11.94 -9.54
C LYS A 72 14.34 -12.44 -9.02
N ASN A 73 13.37 -11.53 -8.84
CA ASN A 73 12.05 -11.85 -8.32
C ASN A 73 11.05 -12.16 -9.44
N ILE A 74 11.44 -11.96 -10.71
CA ILE A 74 10.62 -12.26 -11.88
C ILE A 74 10.80 -13.74 -12.20
N LEU A 75 9.74 -14.53 -12.06
CA LEU A 75 9.78 -15.97 -12.41
C LEU A 75 9.51 -16.21 -13.90
N SER A 76 8.89 -15.26 -14.58
CA SER A 76 8.63 -15.33 -16.02
C SER A 76 9.90 -15.02 -16.81
N GLU A 77 10.18 -15.79 -17.86
CA GLU A 77 11.21 -15.42 -18.86
C GLU A 77 10.80 -14.21 -19.71
N ASP A 78 9.55 -13.75 -19.56
CA ASP A 78 9.02 -12.60 -20.26
C ASP A 78 9.70 -11.31 -19.81
N LYS A 79 10.19 -10.55 -20.80
CA LYS A 79 10.70 -9.20 -20.57
C LYS A 79 9.55 -8.29 -20.17
N ILE A 80 9.55 -7.88 -18.91
CA ILE A 80 8.70 -6.83 -18.38
C ILE A 80 9.18 -5.47 -18.92
N GLN A 81 8.25 -4.69 -19.47
CA GLN A 81 8.50 -3.35 -19.99
C GLN A 81 7.77 -2.28 -19.18
N VAL A 82 8.18 -1.03 -19.37
CA VAL A 82 7.48 0.12 -18.82
C VAL A 82 6.05 0.15 -19.39
N HIS A 83 5.08 0.35 -18.51
CA HIS A 83 3.62 0.31 -18.71
C HIS A 83 2.96 -1.08 -18.71
N ASP A 84 3.73 -2.16 -18.57
CA ASP A 84 3.16 -3.49 -18.36
C ASP A 84 2.51 -3.61 -16.96
N GLU A 85 1.45 -4.42 -16.88
CA GLU A 85 0.87 -4.84 -15.60
C GLU A 85 1.54 -6.12 -15.11
N VAL A 86 1.91 -6.13 -13.83
CA VAL A 86 2.53 -7.27 -13.16
C VAL A 86 1.75 -7.64 -11.91
N ILE A 87 1.68 -8.93 -11.63
CA ILE A 87 1.10 -9.49 -10.42
C ILE A 87 2.23 -9.81 -9.46
N CYS A 88 2.25 -9.13 -8.33
CA CYS A 88 3.23 -9.34 -7.27
C CYS A 88 2.60 -10.19 -6.16
N TYR A 89 3.26 -11.30 -5.83
CA TYR A 89 2.83 -12.22 -4.79
C TYR A 89 3.64 -11.95 -3.53
N PHE A 90 2.94 -11.61 -2.46
CA PHE A 90 3.52 -11.36 -1.15
C PHE A 90 3.15 -12.47 -0.18
N GLU A 91 4.04 -12.73 0.78
CA GLU A 91 3.68 -13.51 1.96
C GLU A 91 2.47 -12.90 2.68
N LYS A 92 1.63 -13.76 3.25
CA LYS A 92 0.45 -13.36 4.01
C LYS A 92 0.82 -12.37 5.12
N ASN A 93 0.17 -11.20 5.11
CA ASN A 93 0.40 -10.08 6.04
C ASN A 93 1.76 -9.36 5.92
N ASN A 94 2.55 -9.60 4.87
CA ASN A 94 3.89 -9.03 4.68
C ASN A 94 4.00 -8.19 3.39
N LEU A 95 3.03 -7.31 3.16
CA LEU A 95 3.05 -6.34 2.06
C LEU A 95 4.29 -5.42 2.19
N GLY A 96 5.15 -5.43 1.17
CA GLY A 96 6.33 -4.54 1.05
C GLY A 96 7.68 -5.16 1.38
N LYS A 97 7.75 -6.20 2.23
CA LYS A 97 9.02 -6.93 2.53
C LYS A 97 8.99 -8.40 2.15
N GLY A 98 7.82 -9.02 2.10
CA GLY A 98 7.66 -10.43 1.77
C GLY A 98 7.35 -10.67 0.31
N LEU A 99 7.98 -9.94 -0.63
CA LEU A 99 7.79 -10.20 -2.06
C LEU A 99 8.41 -11.56 -2.40
N VAL A 100 7.56 -12.51 -2.79
CA VAL A 100 7.97 -13.89 -3.09
C VAL A 100 8.26 -14.05 -4.57
N LYS A 101 7.35 -13.55 -5.41
CA LYS A 101 7.47 -13.66 -6.86
C LYS A 101 6.69 -12.56 -7.58
N VAL A 102 7.12 -12.28 -8.81
CA VAL A 102 6.46 -11.37 -9.74
C VAL A 102 6.21 -12.11 -11.05
N GLU A 103 4.99 -12.03 -11.55
CA GLU A 103 4.57 -12.57 -12.84
C GLU A 103 3.99 -11.45 -13.70
N LYS A 104 4.22 -11.51 -15.00
CA LYS A 104 3.56 -10.61 -15.96
C LYS A 104 2.12 -11.09 -16.20
N LYS A 105 1.18 -10.14 -16.24
CA LYS A 105 -0.25 -10.41 -16.50
C LYS A 105 -0.53 -10.63 -17.99
#